data_AF-A0AAD5ZJG1-F1
#
_entry.id   AF-A0AAD5ZJG1-F1
#
_cell.length_a   1.000
_cell.length_b   1.000
_cell.length_c   1.000
_cell.angle_alpha   90.00
_cell.angle_beta   90.00
_cell.angle_gamma   90.00
#
_symmetry.space_group_name_H-M   'P 1'
#
loop_
_entity.id
_entity.type
_entity.pdbx_description
1 polymer ?
#
loop_
_entity_poly.entity_id
_entity_poly.type
_entity_poly.pdbx_seq_one_letter_code
_entity_poly.pdbx_strand_id
1 'polypeptide(L)'
;MAFKELITMALLISLMSALATAQYNNPKESCQREVLEADLQSCRQFMMPKGREMLRSITNQSIQEKCCRDLGKVKSQCRCDVIQEMMLNLQEEIQYTKGGSKTMEKLMGMGAKLPSICGISPGYCHFQEMY
;
A
#
# COMPACT_ATOMS: atom_id res chain seq x y z
N MET A 1 -3.08 63.72 10.90
CA MET A 1 -2.07 62.76 11.39
C MET A 1 -2.66 61.37 11.63
N ALA A 2 -3.85 61.23 12.23
CA ALA A 2 -4.50 59.94 12.50
C ALA A 2 -4.76 59.04 11.27
N PHE A 3 -5.04 59.62 10.10
CA PHE A 3 -5.32 58.84 8.88
C PHE A 3 -4.08 58.11 8.31
N LYS A 4 -2.88 58.64 8.58
CA LYS A 4 -1.62 58.08 8.09
C LYS A 4 -1.20 56.85 8.90
N GLU A 5 -1.49 56.87 10.21
CA GLU A 5 -1.26 55.77 11.15
C GLU A 5 -2.23 54.60 10.93
N LEU A 6 -3.46 54.87 10.47
CA LEU A 6 -4.43 53.83 10.11
C LEU A 6 -4.02 53.05 8.86
N ILE A 7 -3.40 53.72 7.88
CA ILE A 7 -2.94 53.11 6.63
C ILE A 7 -1.70 52.22 6.89
N THR A 8 -0.78 52.66 7.75
CA THR A 8 0.40 51.86 8.12
C THR A 8 0.03 50.60 8.90
N MET A 9 -0.93 50.69 9.82
CA MET A 9 -1.46 49.53 10.53
C MET A 9 -2.12 48.52 9.58
N ALA A 10 -2.90 48.98 8.60
CA ALA A 10 -3.57 48.09 7.63
C ALA A 10 -2.59 47.35 6.71
N LEU A 11 -1.45 47.97 6.38
CA LEU A 11 -0.40 47.37 5.55
C LEU A 11 0.43 46.31 6.28
N LEU A 12 0.53 46.40 7.61
CA LEU A 12 1.26 45.41 8.42
C LEU A 12 0.46 44.12 8.62
N ILE A 13 -0.88 44.20 8.62
CA ILE A 13 -1.77 43.04 8.83
C ILE A 13 -1.78 42.11 7.60
N SER A 14 -1.56 42.64 6.40
CA SER A 14 -1.59 41.88 5.15
C SER A 14 -0.31 41.07 4.84
N LEU A 15 0.74 41.20 5.65
CA LEU A 15 2.02 40.48 5.47
C LEU A 15 2.11 39.14 6.24
N MET A 16 1.11 38.77 7.04
CA MET A 16 1.15 37.57 7.90
C MET A 16 0.30 36.38 7.44
N SER A 17 -0.03 36.27 6.16
CA SER A 17 -0.58 35.04 5.58
C SER A 17 0.44 34.32 4.70
N ALA A 18 1.66 34.15 5.20
CA ALA A 18 2.52 33.09 4.71
C ALA A 18 1.88 31.75 5.11
N LEU A 19 1.29 31.09 4.11
CA LEU A 19 0.60 29.81 4.23
C LEU A 19 1.48 28.80 4.98
N ALA A 20 1.10 28.48 6.21
CA ALA A 20 1.41 27.18 6.76
C ALA A 20 0.56 26.14 6.01
N THR A 21 0.96 25.80 4.78
CA THR A 21 0.64 24.46 4.28
C THR A 21 1.49 23.51 5.12
N ALA A 22 1.02 23.22 6.32
CA ALA A 22 1.23 21.90 6.87
C ALA A 22 0.58 20.98 5.83
N GLN A 23 1.37 20.51 4.86
CA GLN A 23 1.00 19.37 4.04
C GLN A 23 0.83 18.25 5.03
N TYR A 24 -0.40 18.08 5.51
CA TYR A 24 -0.89 16.85 6.09
C TYR A 24 -0.88 15.88 4.91
N ASN A 25 0.33 15.40 4.57
CA ASN A 25 0.57 14.45 3.51
C ASN A 25 -0.26 13.25 3.89
N ASN A 26 -1.42 13.11 3.25
CA ASN A 26 -2.25 11.93 3.42
C ASN A 26 -1.38 10.79 2.89
N PRO A 27 -0.88 9.87 3.73
CA PRO A 27 0.11 8.88 3.30
C PRO A 27 -0.40 8.06 2.11
N LYS A 28 -1.73 7.89 2.00
CA LYS A 28 -2.42 7.22 0.90
C LYS A 28 -2.24 7.90 -0.47
N GLU A 29 -2.19 9.23 -0.56
CA GLU A 29 -1.94 9.89 -1.86
C GLU A 29 -0.48 9.74 -2.29
N SER A 30 0.45 9.57 -1.34
CA SER A 30 1.88 9.54 -1.62
C SER A 30 2.36 8.26 -2.35
N CYS A 31 1.55 7.20 -2.33
CA CYS A 31 1.91 5.88 -2.86
C CYS A 31 1.12 5.48 -4.11
N GLN A 32 0.27 6.36 -4.64
CA GLN A 32 -0.58 6.07 -5.79
C GLN A 32 0.23 5.63 -7.01
N ARG A 33 1.42 6.23 -7.22
CA ARG A 33 2.31 5.86 -8.32
C ARG A 33 2.83 4.44 -8.17
N GLU A 34 3.34 4.10 -7.00
CA GLU A 34 3.84 2.76 -6.69
C GLU A 34 2.74 1.71 -6.81
N VAL A 35 1.50 2.03 -6.42
CA VAL A 35 0.34 1.15 -6.58
C VAL A 35 0.05 0.86 -8.06
N LEU A 36 0.15 1.87 -8.93
CA LEU A 36 -0.11 1.71 -10.36
C LEU A 36 1.04 1.03 -11.11
N GLU A 37 2.28 1.31 -10.73
CA GLU A 37 3.48 0.87 -11.46
C GLU A 37 4.04 -0.47 -10.93
N ALA A 38 3.69 -0.91 -9.73
CA ALA A 38 4.25 -2.13 -9.15
C ALA A 38 3.71 -3.38 -9.84
N ASP A 39 4.61 -4.12 -10.50
CA ASP A 39 4.31 -5.45 -11.00
C ASP A 39 4.48 -6.50 -9.90
N LEU A 40 3.36 -6.86 -9.26
CA LEU A 40 3.30 -7.93 -8.25
C LEU A 40 2.75 -9.26 -8.80
N GLN A 41 2.88 -9.54 -10.10
CA GLN A 41 2.38 -10.79 -10.69
C GLN A 41 2.95 -12.04 -10.00
N SER A 42 4.26 -12.04 -9.68
CA SER A 42 4.92 -13.12 -8.95
C SER A 42 4.30 -13.35 -7.56
N CYS A 43 3.90 -12.27 -6.88
CA CYS A 43 3.22 -12.36 -5.59
C CYS A 43 1.79 -12.87 -5.73
N ARG A 44 1.03 -12.44 -6.73
CA ARG A 44 -0.31 -13.02 -7.02
C ARG A 44 -0.22 -14.53 -7.24
N GLN A 45 0.75 -14.99 -8.01
CA GLN A 45 0.98 -16.42 -8.26
C GLN A 45 1.34 -17.18 -6.98
N PHE A 46 2.23 -16.62 -6.16
CA PHE A 46 2.60 -17.19 -4.86
C PHE A 46 1.40 -17.34 -3.91
N MET A 47 0.49 -16.36 -3.94
CA MET A 47 -0.68 -16.31 -3.06
C MET A 47 -1.77 -17.32 -3.45
N MET A 48 -1.95 -17.61 -4.73
CA MET A 48 -3.04 -18.48 -5.20
C MET A 48 -2.96 -19.93 -4.68
N PRO A 49 -4.10 -20.58 -4.38
CA PRO A 49 -4.15 -21.97 -3.91
C PRO A 49 -3.45 -22.98 -4.84
N LYS A 50 -3.56 -22.82 -6.17
CA LYS A 50 -2.84 -23.66 -7.14
C LYS A 50 -1.32 -23.45 -7.10
N GLY A 51 -0.88 -22.21 -6.89
CA GLY A 51 0.52 -21.90 -6.59
C GLY A 51 0.97 -22.64 -5.34
N ARG A 52 0.12 -22.71 -4.31
CA ARG A 52 0.41 -23.44 -3.07
C ARG A 52 0.36 -24.97 -3.20
N GLU A 53 -0.51 -25.56 -3.99
CA GLU A 53 -0.52 -27.01 -4.22
C GLU A 53 0.74 -27.47 -4.98
N MET A 54 1.26 -26.58 -5.83
CA MET A 54 2.57 -26.73 -6.47
C MET A 54 3.76 -26.53 -5.50
N LEU A 55 3.55 -26.20 -4.21
CA LEU A 55 4.64 -26.02 -3.20
C LEU A 55 5.40 -27.30 -2.90
N ARG A 56 4.89 -28.45 -3.35
CA ARG A 56 5.62 -29.72 -3.32
C ARG A 56 6.72 -29.83 -4.38
N SER A 57 6.86 -28.84 -5.26
CA SER A 57 7.85 -28.81 -6.34
C SER A 57 8.80 -27.61 -6.25
N ILE A 58 10.05 -27.83 -6.71
CA ILE A 58 11.17 -26.87 -6.79
C ILE A 58 10.78 -25.52 -7.41
N THR A 59 9.73 -25.50 -8.23
CA THR A 59 9.21 -24.32 -8.93
C THR A 59 8.73 -23.20 -7.99
N ASN A 60 8.29 -23.50 -6.77
CA ASN A 60 7.73 -22.46 -5.88
C ASN A 60 8.76 -21.62 -5.13
N GLN A 61 9.92 -22.19 -4.80
CA GLN A 61 10.99 -21.41 -4.17
C GLN A 61 11.42 -20.27 -5.11
N SER A 62 11.47 -20.55 -6.41
CA SER A 62 11.67 -19.56 -7.47
C SER A 62 10.56 -18.49 -7.53
N ILE A 63 9.30 -18.87 -7.35
CA ILE A 63 8.16 -17.91 -7.38
C ILE A 63 8.16 -17.02 -6.14
N GLN A 64 8.40 -17.57 -4.94
CA GLN A 64 8.52 -16.79 -3.72
C GLN A 64 9.68 -15.78 -3.82
N GLU A 65 10.84 -16.21 -4.30
CA GLU A 65 11.98 -15.31 -4.50
C GLU A 65 11.70 -14.20 -5.51
N LYS A 66 10.97 -14.50 -6.60
CA LYS A 66 10.52 -13.49 -7.55
C LYS A 66 9.55 -12.50 -6.89
N CYS A 67 8.55 -12.99 -6.15
CA CYS A 67 7.66 -12.14 -5.38
C CYS A 67 8.43 -11.21 -4.44
N CYS A 68 9.37 -11.74 -3.66
CA CYS A 68 10.14 -10.93 -2.71
C CYS A 68 11.06 -9.92 -3.41
N ARG A 69 11.65 -10.26 -4.56
CA ARG A 69 12.39 -9.30 -5.38
C ARG A 69 11.49 -8.18 -5.90
N ASP A 70 10.32 -8.52 -6.42
CA ASP A 70 9.40 -7.54 -6.99
C ASP A 70 8.86 -6.59 -5.91
N LEU A 71 8.43 -7.15 -4.77
CA LEU A 71 7.99 -6.36 -3.61
C LEU A 71 9.14 -5.53 -3.01
N GLY A 72 10.37 -6.03 -3.06
CA GLY A 72 11.56 -5.31 -2.60
C GLY A 72 11.86 -4.03 -3.38
N LYS A 73 11.45 -3.95 -4.66
CA LYS A 73 11.58 -2.75 -5.50
C LYS A 73 10.63 -1.62 -5.08
N VAL A 74 9.53 -1.96 -4.41
CA VAL A 74 8.58 -0.97 -3.89
C VAL A 74 9.19 -0.24 -2.71
N LYS A 75 9.01 1.09 -2.66
CA LYS A 75 9.45 1.92 -1.54
C LYS A 75 8.85 1.41 -0.23
N SER A 76 9.65 1.40 0.84
CA SER A 76 9.25 0.80 2.12
C SER A 76 7.92 1.33 2.63
N GLN A 77 7.67 2.64 2.53
CA GLN A 77 6.44 3.27 3.01
C GLN A 77 5.19 2.89 2.18
N CYS A 78 5.35 2.46 0.93
CA CYS A 78 4.25 2.15 0.01
C CYS A 78 3.94 0.66 -0.11
N ARG A 79 4.79 -0.22 0.44
CA ARG A 79 4.64 -1.67 0.31
C ARG A 79 3.26 -2.15 0.78
N CYS A 80 2.74 -1.61 1.88
CA CYS A 80 1.43 -2.01 2.37
C CYS A 80 0.28 -1.55 1.48
N ASP A 81 0.35 -0.36 0.88
CA ASP A 81 -0.66 0.11 -0.07
C ASP A 81 -0.68 -0.78 -1.32
N VAL A 82 0.49 -1.10 -1.87
CA VAL A 82 0.59 -1.98 -3.05
C VAL A 82 0.10 -3.40 -2.73
N ILE A 83 0.45 -3.95 -1.56
CA ILE A 83 -0.05 -5.26 -1.14
C ILE A 83 -1.56 -5.23 -0.93
N GLN A 84 -2.10 -4.18 -0.31
CA GLN A 84 -3.53 -4.03 -0.09
C GLN A 84 -4.29 -4.00 -1.42
N GLU A 85 -3.81 -3.22 -2.40
CA GLU A 85 -4.39 -3.19 -3.74
C GLU A 85 -4.33 -4.56 -4.42
N MET A 86 -3.21 -5.26 -4.31
CA MET A 86 -3.10 -6.62 -4.85
C MET A 86 -4.11 -7.57 -4.19
N MET A 87 -4.33 -7.46 -2.87
CA MET A 87 -5.32 -8.27 -2.16
C MET A 87 -6.74 -7.93 -2.62
N LEU A 88 -7.08 -6.65 -2.78
CA LEU A 88 -8.37 -6.20 -3.32
C LEU A 88 -8.67 -6.84 -4.68
N ASN A 89 -7.71 -6.78 -5.60
CA ASN A 89 -7.87 -7.41 -6.92
C ASN A 89 -8.08 -8.93 -6.83
N LEU A 90 -7.35 -9.61 -5.95
CA LEU A 90 -7.54 -11.06 -5.72
C LEU A 90 -8.90 -11.37 -5.07
N GLN A 91 -9.46 -10.46 -4.30
CA GLN A 91 -10.80 -10.60 -3.73
C GLN A 91 -11.85 -10.71 -4.83
N GLU A 92 -11.81 -9.78 -5.79
CA GLU A 92 -12.74 -9.75 -6.91
C GLU A 92 -12.66 -11.03 -7.75
N GLU A 93 -11.45 -11.55 -7.97
CA GLU A 93 -11.23 -12.81 -8.70
C GLU A 93 -11.84 -14.03 -7.98
N ILE A 94 -11.80 -14.05 -6.64
CA ILE A 94 -12.15 -15.23 -5.82
C ILE A 94 -13.59 -15.16 -5.30
N GLN A 95 -14.22 -13.99 -5.28
CA GLN A 95 -15.57 -13.78 -4.73
C GLN A 95 -16.64 -14.68 -5.39
N TYR A 96 -16.46 -15.01 -6.67
CA TYR A 96 -17.39 -15.88 -7.42
C TYR A 96 -17.13 -17.38 -7.25
N THR A 97 -16.12 -17.77 -6.47
CA THR A 97 -15.77 -19.19 -6.24
C THR A 97 -16.46 -19.76 -5.00
N LYS A 98 -16.83 -21.05 -5.06
CA LYS A 98 -17.47 -21.76 -3.94
C LYS A 98 -16.49 -21.84 -2.75
N GLY A 99 -16.79 -21.13 -1.66
CA GLY A 99 -15.88 -21.01 -0.51
C GLY A 99 -14.93 -19.80 -0.56
N GLY A 100 -15.20 -18.83 -1.44
CA GLY A 100 -14.39 -17.63 -1.63
C GLY A 100 -14.15 -16.84 -0.34
N SER A 101 -15.16 -16.68 0.53
CA SER A 101 -15.02 -15.92 1.79
C SER A 101 -13.95 -16.48 2.74
N LYS A 102 -13.98 -17.79 3.07
CA LYS A 102 -12.96 -18.43 3.92
C LYS A 102 -11.59 -18.46 3.25
N THR A 103 -11.57 -18.63 1.93
CA THR A 103 -10.32 -18.59 1.14
C THR A 103 -9.70 -17.21 1.20
N MET A 104 -10.53 -16.17 1.10
CA MET A 104 -10.12 -14.78 1.12
C MET A 104 -9.57 -14.36 2.47
N GLU A 105 -10.24 -14.72 3.57
CA GLU A 105 -9.75 -14.44 4.93
C GLU A 105 -8.32 -14.96 5.14
N LYS A 106 -8.06 -16.19 4.69
CA LYS A 106 -6.72 -16.79 4.73
C LYS A 106 -5.71 -16.06 3.84
N LEU A 107 -6.14 -15.59 2.67
CA LEU A 107 -5.28 -14.84 1.74
C LEU A 107 -4.94 -13.46 2.30
N MET A 108 -5.91 -12.74 2.87
CA MET A 108 -5.70 -11.47 3.55
C MET A 108 -4.67 -11.59 4.67
N GLY A 109 -4.82 -12.59 5.54
CA GLY A 109 -3.87 -12.83 6.63
C GLY A 109 -2.46 -13.20 6.14
N MET A 110 -2.35 -13.84 4.98
CA MET A 110 -1.06 -14.15 4.36
C MET A 110 -0.46 -12.92 3.66
N GLY A 111 -1.27 -12.10 2.99
CA GLY A 111 -0.87 -10.85 2.36
C GLY A 111 -0.26 -9.88 3.37
N ALA A 112 -0.89 -9.76 4.53
CA ALA A 112 -0.39 -8.94 5.65
C ALA A 112 1.02 -9.34 6.13
N LYS A 113 1.39 -10.63 5.97
CA LYS A 113 2.68 -11.19 6.39
C LYS A 113 3.72 -11.27 5.27
N LEU A 114 3.38 -10.94 4.03
CA LEU A 114 4.31 -10.99 2.90
C LEU A 114 5.64 -10.26 3.18
N PRO A 115 5.65 -9.06 3.79
CA PRO A 115 6.92 -8.42 4.09
C PRO A 115 7.80 -9.21 5.06
N SER A 116 7.23 -9.81 6.11
CA SER A 116 7.95 -10.72 7.02
C SER A 116 8.48 -11.95 6.29
N ILE A 117 7.68 -12.57 5.41
CA ILE A 117 8.09 -13.73 4.60
C ILE A 117 9.29 -13.38 3.72
N CYS A 118 9.33 -12.15 3.22
CA CYS A 118 10.41 -11.63 2.39
C CYS A 118 11.57 -11.00 3.17
N GLY A 119 11.48 -10.89 4.49
CA GLY A 119 12.51 -10.24 5.31
C GLY A 119 12.68 -8.75 5.04
N ILE A 120 11.59 -8.04 4.70
CA ILE A 120 11.61 -6.62 4.33
C ILE A 120 10.69 -5.77 5.23
N SER A 121 11.00 -4.47 5.34
CA SER A 121 10.22 -3.50 6.13
C SER A 121 9.00 -2.93 5.36
N PRO A 122 7.88 -2.57 6.01
CA PRO A 122 7.53 -2.94 7.39
C PRO A 122 7.28 -4.44 7.46
N GLY A 123 7.63 -5.12 8.56
CA GLY A 123 7.47 -6.58 8.64
C GLY A 123 6.02 -7.07 8.54
N TYR A 124 5.04 -6.19 8.78
CA TYR A 124 3.63 -6.55 8.74
C TYR A 124 2.80 -5.38 8.21
N CYS A 125 1.74 -5.69 7.46
CA CYS A 125 0.77 -4.71 6.99
C CYS A 125 -0.55 -4.84 7.72
N HIS A 126 -1.03 -3.73 8.27
CA HIS A 126 -2.36 -3.65 8.86
C HIS A 126 -3.34 -3.12 7.82
N PHE A 127 -4.16 -4.00 7.26
CA PHE A 127 -5.25 -3.57 6.40
C PHE A 127 -6.38 -3.07 7.28
N GLN A 128 -6.81 -1.82 7.09
CA GLN A 128 -8.05 -1.37 7.70
C GLN A 128 -9.17 -2.28 7.18
N GLU A 129 -9.89 -2.89 8.11
CA GLU A 129 -11.03 -3.76 7.84
C GLU A 129 -11.94 -3.10 6.80
N MET A 130 -12.06 -3.73 5.65
CA MET A 130 -13.02 -3.35 4.63
C MET A 130 -14.40 -3.76 5.14
N TYR A 131 -15.02 -2.87 5.92
CA TYR A 131 -16.41 -2.99 6.38
C TYR A 131 -17.38 -2.67 5.25
#